data_AF-A0A7J2H7S1-F1
#
_entry.id   AF-A0A7J2H7S1-F1
#
_cell.length_a   1.000
_cell.length_b   1.000
_cell.length_c   1.000
_cell.angle_alpha   90.00
_cell.angle_beta   90.00
_cell.angle_gamma   90.00
#
_symmetry.space_group_name_H-M   'P 1'
#
loop_
_entity.id
_entity.type
_entity.pdbx_description
1 polymer ?
#
loop_
_entity_poly.entity_id
_entity_poly.type
_entity_poly.pdbx_seq_one_letter_code
_entity_poly.pdbx_strand_id
1 'polypeptide(L)'
;MKVRYIRNDEVRRVLIGVPRGHRHLRVVVETIDEILVFSEATFSNIVRAFITVLTHPQVKAVELVNRDLRGDRRLKTGYARFQLVESGKADSEVVDEISSILVNLNKENRWINQVERDVPGS
;
A
#
# COMPACT_ATOMS: atom_id res chain seq x y z
N MET A 1 12.84 9.97 -7.34
CA MET A 1 12.42 8.75 -6.59
C MET A 1 12.41 7.60 -7.58
N LYS A 2 12.98 6.43 -7.24
CA LYS A 2 12.91 5.25 -8.12
C LYS A 2 11.60 4.53 -7.84
N VAL A 3 10.82 4.24 -8.89
CA VAL A 3 9.57 3.48 -8.77
C VAL A 3 9.83 2.06 -9.28
N ARG A 4 9.36 1.06 -8.54
CA ARG A 4 9.45 -0.36 -8.91
C ARG A 4 8.09 -1.01 -8.71
N TYR A 5 7.66 -1.78 -9.71
CA TYR A 5 6.50 -2.64 -9.62
C TYR A 5 6.99 -4.04 -9.22
N ILE A 6 6.43 -4.61 -8.15
CA ILE A 6 6.78 -5.94 -7.64
C ILE A 6 5.68 -6.90 -8.08
N ARG A 7 6.02 -7.84 -8.96
CA ARG A 7 5.09 -8.88 -9.38
C ARG A 7 5.02 -10.02 -8.36
N ASN A 8 3.93 -10.78 -8.40
CA ASN A 8 3.75 -11.91 -7.48
C ASN A 8 4.79 -13.02 -7.71
N ASP A 9 5.26 -13.24 -8.93
CA ASP A 9 6.31 -14.21 -9.26
C ASP A 9 7.72 -13.78 -8.78
N GLU A 10 7.91 -12.49 -8.49
CA GLU A 10 9.14 -11.95 -7.89
C GLU A 10 9.15 -12.06 -6.36
N VAL A 11 8.01 -12.36 -5.73
CA VAL A 11 7.92 -12.55 -4.28
C VAL A 11 8.32 -13.98 -3.93
N ARG A 12 9.43 -14.13 -3.20
CA ARG A 12 9.96 -15.43 -2.77
C ARG A 12 9.18 -16.00 -1.60
N ARG A 13 8.85 -15.15 -0.62
CA ARG A 13 8.02 -15.50 0.55
C ARG A 13 7.54 -14.26 1.30
N VAL A 14 6.50 -14.44 2.09
CA VAL A 14 6.02 -13.46 3.06
C VAL A 14 5.99 -14.08 4.46
N LEU A 15 6.55 -13.38 5.45
CA LEU A 15 6.47 -13.77 6.86
C LEU A 15 5.62 -12.75 7.61
N ILE A 16 4.58 -13.22 8.29
CA ILE A 16 3.67 -12.39 9.09
C ILE A 16 3.58 -12.98 10.49
N GLY A 17 3.86 -12.17 11.51
CA GLY A 17 3.78 -12.60 12.89
C GLY A 17 4.40 -11.60 13.85
N VAL A 18 4.35 -11.91 15.14
CA VAL A 18 5.01 -11.13 16.20
C VAL A 18 6.40 -11.72 16.42
N PRO A 19 7.50 -11.00 16.09
CA PRO A 19 8.84 -11.51 16.34
C PRO A 19 9.09 -11.71 17.84
N ARG A 20 10.04 -12.57 18.19
CA ARG A 20 10.43 -12.77 19.60
C ARG A 20 10.82 -11.42 20.24
N GLY A 21 10.34 -11.17 21.45
CA GLY A 21 10.58 -9.92 22.19
C GLY A 21 9.83 -8.69 21.69
N HIS A 22 8.95 -8.82 20.68
CA HIS A 22 8.14 -7.72 20.18
C HIS A 22 6.70 -7.83 20.69
N ARG A 23 6.02 -6.67 20.75
CA ARG A 23 4.58 -6.61 21.10
C ARG A 23 3.66 -6.56 19.88
N HIS A 24 4.22 -6.25 18.72
CA HIS A 24 3.47 -5.88 17.52
C HIS A 24 3.87 -6.74 16.33
N LEU A 25 2.94 -6.92 15.41
CA LEU A 25 3.15 -7.64 14.16
C LEU A 25 4.25 -6.99 13.31
N ARG A 26 4.91 -7.84 12.52
CA ARG A 26 5.74 -7.44 11.39
C ARG A 26 5.29 -8.20 10.16
N VAL A 27 5.36 -7.53 9.02
CA VAL A 27 5.21 -8.15 7.72
C VAL A 27 6.54 -8.01 7.00
N VAL A 28 7.14 -9.15 6.65
CA VAL A 28 8.39 -9.22 5.90
C VAL A 28 8.06 -9.80 4.53
N VAL A 29 8.31 -9.02 3.48
CA VAL A 29 8.14 -9.44 2.09
C VAL A 29 9.54 -9.59 1.48
N GLU A 30 9.93 -10.83 1.19
CA GLU A 30 11.19 -11.12 0.52
C GLU A 30 10.93 -11.22 -0.99
N THR A 31 11.57 -10.35 -1.77
CA THR A 31 11.55 -10.35 -3.23
C THR A 31 12.86 -10.93 -3.80
N ILE A 32 12.97 -11.04 -5.12
CA ILE A 32 14.23 -11.43 -5.78
C ILE A 32 15.39 -10.44 -5.52
N ASP A 33 15.09 -9.16 -5.28
CA ASP A 33 16.10 -8.09 -5.19
C ASP A 33 16.29 -7.55 -3.77
N GLU A 34 15.23 -7.54 -2.95
CA GLU A 34 15.25 -6.90 -1.63
C GLU A 34 14.25 -7.51 -0.63
N ILE A 35 14.47 -7.20 0.66
CA ILE A 35 13.57 -7.55 1.76
C ILE A 35 12.90 -6.28 2.29
N LEU A 36 11.58 -6.23 2.21
CA LEU A 36 10.76 -5.14 2.74
C LEU A 36 10.19 -5.54 4.11
N VAL A 37 10.38 -4.68 5.13
CA VAL A 37 9.86 -4.92 6.49
C VAL A 37 8.90 -3.81 6.88
N PHE A 38 7.64 -4.16 7.11
CA PHE A 38 6.60 -3.23 7.52
C PHE A 38 6.29 -3.35 9.01
N SER A 39 6.09 -2.19 9.65
CA SER A 39 5.50 -2.12 10.99
C SER A 39 4.02 -2.48 10.95
N GLU A 40 3.47 -2.95 12.07
CA GLU A 40 2.03 -3.22 12.21
C GLU A 40 1.19 -2.00 11.80
N ALA A 41 1.52 -0.80 12.29
CA ALA A 41 0.75 0.41 11.97
C ALA A 41 0.78 0.75 10.47
N THR A 42 1.92 0.55 9.80
CA THR A 42 2.04 0.79 8.35
C THR A 42 1.17 -0.21 7.58
N PHE A 43 1.34 -1.50 7.85
CA PHE A 43 0.66 -2.55 7.09
C PHE A 43 -0.85 -2.55 7.37
N SER A 44 -1.27 -2.37 8.62
CA SER A 44 -2.69 -2.28 8.98
C SER A 44 -3.40 -1.13 8.27
N ASN A 45 -2.75 0.02 8.10
CA ASN A 45 -3.33 1.14 7.35
C ASN A 45 -3.44 0.85 5.86
N ILE A 46 -2.42 0.21 5.26
CA ILE A 46 -2.46 -0.22 3.85
C ILE A 46 -3.59 -1.23 3.64
N VAL A 47 -3.68 -2.27 4.47
CA VAL A 47 -4.73 -3.29 4.40
C VAL A 47 -6.10 -2.65 4.55
N ARG A 48 -6.27 -1.73 5.50
CA ARG A 48 -7.52 -1.01 5.71
C ARG A 48 -7.95 -0.25 4.45
N ALA A 49 -7.07 0.55 3.85
CA ALA A 49 -7.37 1.27 2.61
C ALA A 49 -7.67 0.32 1.45
N PHE A 50 -6.89 -0.74 1.29
CA PHE A 50 -7.11 -1.75 0.26
C PHE A 50 -8.49 -2.39 0.38
N ILE A 51 -8.87 -2.83 1.58
CA ILE A 51 -10.19 -3.40 1.86
C ILE A 51 -11.29 -2.35 1.66
N THR A 52 -11.09 -1.09 2.05
CA THR A 52 -12.07 -0.02 1.82
C THR A 52 -12.37 0.13 0.33
N VAL A 53 -11.34 0.27 -0.53
CA VAL A 53 -11.55 0.39 -1.98
C VAL A 53 -12.21 -0.87 -2.56
N LEU A 54 -11.78 -2.06 -2.10
CA LEU A 54 -12.33 -3.33 -2.60
C LEU A 54 -13.80 -3.56 -2.24
N THR A 55 -14.24 -3.10 -1.07
CA THR A 55 -15.55 -3.46 -0.50
C THR A 55 -16.56 -2.31 -0.49
N HIS A 56 -16.13 -1.06 -0.62
CA HIS A 56 -17.03 0.08 -0.58
C HIS A 56 -17.64 0.34 -1.96
N PRO A 57 -18.99 0.42 -2.11
CA PRO A 57 -19.65 0.43 -3.42
C PRO A 57 -19.39 1.70 -4.26
N GLN A 58 -18.84 2.75 -3.65
CA GLN A 58 -18.65 4.05 -4.28
C GLN A 58 -17.21 4.60 -4.21
N VAL A 59 -16.32 4.02 -3.40
CA VAL A 59 -14.96 4.57 -3.23
C VAL A 59 -14.04 3.85 -4.19
N LYS A 60 -13.47 4.58 -5.16
CA LYS A 60 -12.65 3.98 -6.23
C LYS A 60 -11.16 4.02 -5.96
N ALA A 61 -10.70 4.97 -5.16
CA ALA A 61 -9.32 5.11 -4.76
C ALA A 61 -9.21 5.94 -3.48
N VAL A 62 -8.08 5.81 -2.78
CA VAL A 62 -7.80 6.59 -1.57
C VAL A 62 -6.31 6.88 -1.47
N GLU A 63 -5.97 8.11 -1.10
CA GLU A 63 -4.62 8.49 -0.75
C GLU A 63 -4.49 8.51 0.78
N LEU A 64 -3.48 7.80 1.30
CA LEU A 64 -3.09 7.90 2.69
C LEU A 64 -1.81 8.71 2.84
N VAL A 65 -1.84 9.70 3.72
CA VAL A 65 -0.69 10.54 4.06
C VAL A 65 -0.25 10.30 5.49
N ASN A 66 1.07 10.36 5.72
CA ASN A 66 1.61 10.25 7.07
C ASN A 66 1.23 11.49 7.88
N ARG A 67 0.62 11.29 9.04
CA ARG A 67 0.31 12.34 10.00
C ARG A 67 0.82 11.96 11.38
N ASP A 68 1.42 12.93 12.04
CA ASP A 68 1.68 12.89 13.46
C ASP A 68 0.42 13.29 14.24
N LEU A 69 -0.20 12.35 14.94
CA LEU A 69 -1.42 12.56 15.70
C LEU A 69 -1.16 12.84 17.19
N ARG A 70 0.04 13.30 17.55
CA ARG A 70 0.36 13.66 18.93
C ARG A 70 -0.61 14.73 19.44
N GLY A 71 -1.31 14.44 20.53
CA GLY A 71 -2.26 15.36 21.14
C GLY A 71 -3.65 15.39 20.48
N ASP A 72 -3.89 14.61 19.41
CA ASP A 72 -5.25 14.44 18.89
C ASP A 72 -6.04 13.57 19.87
N ARG A 73 -7.04 14.17 20.53
CA ARG A 73 -7.90 13.50 21.52
C ARG A 73 -8.76 12.39 20.92
N ARG A 74 -8.86 12.33 19.58
CA ARG A 74 -9.57 11.27 18.85
C ARG A 74 -8.69 10.04 18.62
N LEU A 75 -7.37 10.15 18.83
CA LEU A 75 -6.47 9.00 18.74
C LEU A 75 -6.81 8.01 19.86
N LYS A 76 -7.25 6.81 19.47
CA LYS A 76 -7.60 5.75 20.41
C LYS A 76 -6.34 5.24 21.13
N THR A 77 -6.50 4.88 22.40
CA THR A 77 -5.44 4.23 23.18
C THR A 77 -4.92 2.97 22.49
N GLY A 78 -3.60 2.79 22.47
CA GLY A 78 -2.94 1.63 21.86
C GLY A 78 -2.55 1.81 20.39
N TYR A 79 -3.00 2.88 19.72
CA TYR A 79 -2.58 3.19 18.35
C TYR A 79 -1.23 3.91 18.32
N ALA A 80 -0.46 3.67 17.25
CA ALA A 80 0.78 4.39 17.01
C ALA A 80 0.52 5.90 16.79
N ARG A 81 1.44 6.74 17.25
CA ARG A 81 1.38 8.20 17.08
C ARG A 81 1.39 8.63 15.62
N PHE A 82 2.24 8.00 14.80
CA PHE A 82 2.26 8.22 13.36
C PHE A 82 1.27 7.26 12.71
N GLN A 83 0.33 7.80 11.96
CA GLN A 83 -0.68 7.04 11.23
C GLN A 83 -0.67 7.45 9.76
N LEU A 84 -1.11 6.53 8.91
CA LEU A 84 -1.47 6.82 7.53
C LEU A 84 -2.98 7.06 7.50
N VAL A 85 -3.38 8.31 7.25
CA VAL A 85 -4.78 8.75 7.24
C VAL A 85 -5.13 9.36 5.89
N GLU A 86 -6.41 9.35 5.55
CA GLU A 86 -6.94 9.88 4.30
C GLU A 86 -6.57 11.36 4.16
N SER A 87 -6.04 11.74 3.00
CA SER A 87 -5.70 13.14 2.72
C SER A 87 -6.91 14.03 2.46
N GLY A 88 -8.04 13.43 2.07
CA GLY A 88 -9.24 14.13 1.60
C GLY A 88 -9.23 14.44 0.09
N LYS A 89 -8.17 14.06 -0.64
CA LYS A 89 -8.10 14.14 -2.11
C LYS A 89 -9.25 13.35 -2.75
N ALA A 90 -9.83 13.88 -3.84
CA ALA A 90 -10.91 13.19 -4.53
C ALA A 90 -10.41 11.87 -5.15
N ASP A 91 -11.26 10.84 -5.18
CA ASP A 91 -10.88 9.53 -5.69
C ASP A 91 -10.44 9.58 -7.17
N SER A 92 -11.09 10.43 -7.99
CA SER A 92 -10.69 10.68 -9.37
C SER A 92 -9.25 11.20 -9.50
N GLU A 93 -8.84 12.13 -8.63
CA GLU A 93 -7.48 12.67 -8.64
C GLU A 93 -6.45 11.60 -8.24
N VAL A 94 -6.79 10.75 -7.26
CA VAL A 94 -5.92 9.63 -6.87
C VAL A 94 -5.78 8.62 -8.02
N VAL A 95 -6.87 8.33 -8.74
CA VAL A 95 -6.84 7.46 -9.93
C VAL A 95 -5.94 8.03 -11.01
N ASP A 96 -6.02 9.34 -11.29
CA ASP A 96 -5.19 10.01 -12.30
C ASP A 96 -3.70 9.95 -11.93
N GLU A 97 -3.37 10.10 -10.65
CA GLU A 97 -1.99 9.99 -10.16
C GLU A 97 -1.45 8.56 -10.26
N ILE A 98 -2.23 7.54 -9.85
CA ILE A 98 -1.86 6.12 -10.01
C ILE A 98 -1.60 5.82 -11.49
N SER A 99 -2.52 6.23 -12.37
CA SER A 99 -2.41 6.01 -13.81
C SER A 99 -1.14 6.64 -14.38
N SER A 100 -0.84 7.87 -13.97
CA SER A 100 0.37 8.59 -14.39
C SER A 100 1.66 7.89 -13.93
N ILE A 101 1.70 7.39 -12.69
CA ILE A 101 2.84 6.64 -12.15
C ILE A 101 3.06 5.34 -12.95
N LEU A 102 1.98 4.59 -13.22
CA LEU A 102 2.05 3.34 -13.97
C LEU A 102 2.49 3.57 -15.42
N VAL A 103 1.93 4.57 -16.12
CA VAL A 103 2.33 4.93 -17.49
C VAL A 103 3.81 5.28 -17.56
N ASN A 104 4.33 6.04 -16.59
CA ASN A 104 5.74 6.41 -16.56
C ASN A 104 6.64 5.20 -16.26
N LEU A 105 6.24 4.33 -15.33
CA LEU A 105 6.96 3.07 -15.06
C LEU A 105 7.04 2.18 -16.31
N ASN A 106 6.01 2.21 -17.15
CA ASN A 106 5.89 1.46 -18.38
C ASN A 106 6.78 2.01 -19.52
N LYS A 107 6.96 3.32 -19.58
CA LYS A 107 7.90 3.97 -20.52
C LYS A 107 9.35 3.63 -20.18
N GLU A 108 9.66 3.54 -18.90
CA GLU A 108 10.99 3.16 -18.41
C GLU A 108 11.22 1.64 -18.52
N ASN A 109 10.17 0.83 -18.44
CA ASN A 109 10.21 -0.62 -18.50
C ASN A 109 9.10 -1.13 -19.45
N ARG A 110 9.44 -1.46 -20.71
CA ARG A 110 8.51 -1.84 -21.83
C ARG A 110 7.58 -3.07 -21.59
N TRP A 111 6.94 -3.23 -20.44
CA TRP A 111 6.36 -4.53 -20.01
C TRP A 111 4.90 -4.50 -19.51
N ILE A 112 4.32 -3.38 -19.06
CA ILE A 112 2.94 -3.35 -18.51
C ILE A 112 1.87 -3.46 -19.61
N ASN A 113 2.18 -3.10 -20.88
CA ASN A 113 1.24 -3.25 -22.01
C ASN A 113 0.86 -4.71 -22.33
N GLN A 114 1.57 -5.69 -21.77
CA GLN A 114 1.32 -7.11 -22.00
C GLN A 114 0.44 -7.72 -20.90
N VAL A 115 0.52 -7.23 -19.66
CA VAL A 115 -0.22 -7.78 -18.50
C VAL A 115 -1.70 -7.38 -18.53
N GLU A 116 -2.04 -6.17 -18.99
CA GLU A 116 -3.45 -5.74 -19.14
C GLU A 116 -4.21 -6.46 -20.27
N ARG A 117 -3.51 -7.10 -21.23
CA ARG A 117 -4.15 -7.89 -22.29
C ARG A 117 -4.55 -9.29 -21.84
N ASP A 118 -3.97 -9.77 -20.74
CA ASP A 118 -4.15 -11.14 -20.24
C ASP A 118 -5.14 -11.24 -19.07
N VAL A 119 -5.77 -10.12 -18.66
CA VAL A 119 -6.86 -10.13 -17.68
C VAL A 119 -8.19 -10.24 -18.45
N PRO A 120 -8.93 -11.37 -18.35
CA PRO A 120 -10.28 -11.44 -18.90
C PRO A 120 -11.15 -10.38 -18.22
N GLY A 121 -11.87 -9.61 -19.03
CA GLY A 121 -12.60 -8.41 -18.61
C GLY A 121 -13.35 -8.54 -17.28
N SER A 122 -13.12 -7.58 -16.40
CA SER A 122 -13.98 -7.23 -15.28
C SER A 122 -15.27 -6.58 -15.75
#